data_AF-A0A2J6S800-F1
#
_entry.id   AF-A0A2J6S800-F1
#
_cell.length_a   1.000
_cell.length_b   1.000
_cell.length_c   1.000
_cell.angle_alpha   90.00
_cell.angle_beta   90.00
_cell.angle_gamma   90.00
#
_symmetry.space_group_name_H-M   'P 1'
#
loop_
_entity.id
_entity.type
_entity.pdbx_description
1 polymer ?
#
loop_
_entity_poly.entity_id
_entity_poly.type
_entity_poly.pdbx_seq_one_letter_code
_entity_poly.pdbx_strand_id
1 'polypeptide(L)'
;LDESDLAYLQQHDACTLPPEPLQSEILKAYLELVNPSFPVIDIESTLFTVKFGFEYGEEMRYQSMQNGQIANKRIQLLLFQAIMLAGVRFVSTKALREAGFTSRESAIRIFFSRVKILYNFDSYTDRLSVIQSLLLMTLANLPPYHDNKGASHWLDLAISFSYQMGLYRKKAHPRNRHQNAVERRVWWMAVVLDRTLSPSPDTLLSRSWRIKHEDSDVEMLSLEDFDLDD
;
A
#
# COMPACT_ATOMS: atom_id res chain seq x y z
N LEU A 1 13.56 11.45 11.43
CA LEU A 1 14.51 10.33 11.51
C LEU A 1 15.83 10.88 11.96
N ASP A 2 16.13 10.70 13.23
CA ASP A 2 17.46 10.92 13.77
C ASP A 2 18.36 9.70 13.48
N GLU A 3 19.61 9.73 13.94
CA GLU A 3 20.58 8.65 13.74
C GLU A 3 20.14 7.35 14.41
N SER A 4 19.45 7.42 15.55
CA SER A 4 18.95 6.26 16.28
C SER A 4 17.81 5.57 15.53
N ASP A 5 16.92 6.36 14.92
CA ASP A 5 15.86 5.86 14.06
C ASP A 5 16.44 5.13 12.84
N LEU A 6 17.46 5.71 12.19
CA LEU A 6 18.11 5.11 11.03
C LEU A 6 18.82 3.79 11.39
N ALA A 7 19.51 3.74 12.53
CA ALA A 7 20.13 2.53 13.04
C ALA A 7 19.09 1.44 13.32
N TYR A 8 17.93 1.79 13.88
CA TYR A 8 16.82 0.86 14.10
C TYR A 8 16.27 0.30 12.78
N LEU A 9 16.02 1.17 11.80
CA LEU A 9 15.54 0.75 10.47
C LEU A 9 16.53 -0.22 9.79
N GLN A 10 17.83 0.04 9.92
CA GLN A 10 18.88 -0.82 9.37
C GLN A 10 18.96 -2.16 10.12
N GLN A 11 18.94 -2.14 11.45
CA GLN A 11 19.00 -3.34 12.28
C GLN A 11 17.86 -4.32 11.99
N HIS A 12 16.68 -3.79 11.62
CA HIS A 12 15.50 -4.58 11.33
C HIS A 12 15.26 -4.83 9.83
N ASP A 13 16.23 -4.53 8.97
CA ASP A 13 16.11 -4.69 7.52
C ASP A 13 14.87 -4.02 6.91
N ALA A 14 14.37 -2.95 7.54
CA ALA A 14 13.12 -2.31 7.15
C ALA A 14 13.21 -1.73 5.73
N CYS A 15 14.39 -1.20 5.38
CA CYS A 15 14.67 -0.62 4.07
C CYS A 15 15.20 -1.65 3.06
N THR A 16 15.44 -2.90 3.47
CA THR A 16 16.05 -3.93 2.62
C THR A 16 15.03 -4.47 1.62
N LEU A 17 15.38 -4.43 0.33
CA LEU A 17 14.62 -5.02 -0.76
C LEU A 17 15.14 -6.44 -1.08
N PRO A 18 14.29 -7.36 -1.57
CA PRO A 18 14.77 -8.66 -2.04
C PRO A 18 15.65 -8.51 -3.30
N PRO A 19 16.37 -9.55 -3.74
CA PRO A 19 17.11 -9.52 -5.00
C PRO A 19 16.21 -9.12 -6.18
N GLU A 20 16.75 -8.37 -7.15
CA GLU A 20 16.01 -7.85 -8.31
C GLU A 20 15.21 -8.92 -9.09
N PRO A 21 15.71 -10.16 -9.30
CA PRO A 21 14.90 -11.22 -9.93
C PRO A 21 13.63 -11.53 -9.15
N LEU A 22 13.72 -11.59 -7.81
CA LEU A 22 12.56 -11.82 -6.96
C LEU A 22 11.64 -10.59 -6.92
N GLN A 23 12.18 -9.35 -6.91
CA GLN A 23 11.36 -8.14 -7.02
C GLN A 23 10.50 -8.17 -8.28
N SER A 24 11.10 -8.54 -9.41
CA SER A 24 10.41 -8.65 -10.70
C SER A 24 9.31 -9.71 -10.69
N GLU A 25 9.56 -10.89 -10.11
CA GLU A 25 8.53 -11.93 -9.96
C GLU A 25 7.38 -11.48 -9.05
N ILE A 26 7.69 -10.85 -7.91
CA ILE A 26 6.68 -10.34 -6.98
C ILE A 26 5.83 -9.27 -7.65
N LEU A 27 6.45 -8.35 -8.39
CA LEU A 27 5.76 -7.24 -9.05
C LEU A 27 4.83 -7.75 -10.15
N LYS A 28 5.29 -8.69 -10.97
CA LYS A 28 4.43 -9.37 -11.96
C LYS A 28 3.23 -10.02 -11.28
N ALA A 29 3.48 -10.80 -10.22
CA ALA A 29 2.41 -11.46 -9.49
C ALA A 29 1.42 -10.48 -8.86
N TYR A 30 1.89 -9.33 -8.36
CA TYR A 30 1.02 -8.26 -7.88
C TYR A 30 0.12 -7.70 -8.99
N LEU A 31 0.71 -7.36 -10.14
CA LEU A 31 -0.02 -6.78 -11.28
C LEU A 31 -1.05 -7.74 -11.86
N GLU A 32 -0.74 -9.03 -11.92
CA GLU A 32 -1.61 -10.05 -12.51
C GLU A 32 -2.70 -10.55 -11.54
N LEU A 33 -2.39 -10.65 -10.24
CA LEU A 33 -3.24 -11.38 -9.28
C LEU A 33 -3.83 -10.52 -8.18
N VAL A 34 -3.27 -9.34 -7.90
CA VAL A 34 -3.75 -8.42 -6.86
C VAL A 34 -4.43 -7.22 -7.47
N ASN A 35 -3.73 -6.46 -8.30
CA ASN A 35 -4.21 -5.18 -8.82
C ASN A 35 -5.60 -5.25 -9.50
N PRO A 36 -5.96 -6.29 -10.28
CA PRO A 36 -7.26 -6.35 -10.93
C PRO A 36 -8.44 -6.37 -9.96
N SER A 37 -8.25 -6.96 -8.77
CA SER A 37 -9.27 -7.01 -7.70
C SER A 37 -9.06 -5.96 -6.62
N PHE A 38 -7.87 -5.36 -6.55
CA PHE A 38 -7.46 -4.40 -5.53
C PHE A 38 -6.70 -3.21 -6.15
N PRO A 39 -7.34 -2.41 -7.04
CA PRO A 39 -6.70 -1.40 -7.88
C PRO A 39 -6.43 -0.09 -7.13
N VAL A 40 -5.80 -0.18 -5.96
CA VAL A 40 -5.49 1.00 -5.13
C VAL A 40 -4.26 1.75 -5.61
N ILE A 41 -3.52 1.20 -6.57
CA ILE A 41 -2.25 1.73 -7.07
C ILE A 41 -2.44 2.31 -8.47
N ASP A 42 -1.67 3.36 -8.75
CA ASP A 42 -1.40 3.85 -10.09
C ASP A 42 -0.19 3.10 -10.62
N ILE A 43 -0.41 2.14 -11.52
CA ILE A 43 0.65 1.24 -11.99
C ILE A 43 1.73 2.03 -12.72
N GLU A 44 1.35 2.89 -13.66
CA GLU A 44 2.29 3.61 -14.52
C GLU A 44 3.22 4.50 -13.69
N SER A 45 2.63 5.33 -12.82
CA SER A 45 3.39 6.21 -11.94
C SER A 45 4.28 5.42 -10.98
N THR A 46 3.77 4.31 -10.42
CA THR A 46 4.55 3.48 -9.49
C THR A 46 5.72 2.78 -10.18
N LEU A 47 5.51 2.20 -11.37
CA LEU A 47 6.57 1.54 -12.15
C LEU A 47 7.64 2.53 -12.60
N PHE A 48 7.22 3.70 -13.12
CA PHE A 48 8.14 4.79 -13.47
C PHE A 48 8.98 5.16 -12.24
N THR A 49 8.32 5.36 -11.12
CA THR A 49 8.95 5.80 -9.89
C THR A 49 9.92 4.76 -9.32
N VAL A 50 9.57 3.47 -9.34
CA VAL A 50 10.47 2.38 -8.92
C VAL A 50 11.67 2.29 -9.85
N LYS A 51 11.46 2.25 -11.16
CA LYS A 51 12.55 2.10 -12.14
C LYS A 51 13.51 3.29 -12.09
N PHE A 52 12.99 4.50 -12.20
CA PHE A 52 13.80 5.71 -12.34
C PHE A 52 14.19 6.35 -10.99
N GLY A 53 13.48 6.06 -9.90
CA GLY A 53 13.77 6.59 -8.56
C GLY A 53 14.91 5.86 -7.83
N PHE A 54 15.17 4.60 -8.18
CA PHE A 54 16.28 3.81 -7.63
C PHE A 54 17.56 3.86 -8.51
N GLU A 55 17.44 4.03 -9.83
CA GLU A 55 18.56 3.95 -10.79
C GLU A 55 19.41 5.23 -10.93
N TYR A 56 18.85 6.43 -10.74
CA TYR A 56 19.59 7.67 -11.00
C TYR A 56 20.29 8.22 -9.73
N GLY A 57 21.63 8.20 -9.78
CA GLY A 57 22.55 8.63 -8.73
C GLY A 57 22.63 10.15 -8.49
N GLU A 58 23.70 10.57 -7.81
CA GLU A 58 23.89 11.88 -7.14
C GLU A 58 23.53 13.16 -7.89
N GLU A 59 23.59 13.18 -9.22
CA GLU A 59 23.44 14.41 -10.01
C GLU A 59 22.00 14.97 -10.01
N MET A 60 20.97 14.11 -9.97
CA MET A 60 19.58 14.56 -9.81
C MET A 60 19.26 14.93 -8.35
N ARG A 61 20.02 14.44 -7.34
CA ARG A 61 19.79 14.75 -5.91
C ARG A 61 19.84 16.26 -5.63
N TYR A 62 20.68 16.99 -6.38
CA TYR A 62 20.83 18.44 -6.23
C TYR A 62 19.68 19.23 -6.87
N GLN A 63 19.10 18.78 -7.97
CA GLN A 63 17.97 19.46 -8.62
C GLN A 63 16.65 19.20 -7.87
N SER A 64 16.44 17.99 -7.33
CA SER A 64 15.26 17.64 -6.53
C SER A 64 15.22 18.33 -5.16
N MET A 65 16.39 18.70 -4.60
CA MET A 65 16.54 19.40 -3.32
C MET A 65 16.00 20.83 -3.34
N GLN A 66 16.10 21.55 -4.47
CA GLN A 66 15.53 22.90 -4.60
C GLN A 66 14.00 22.88 -4.67
N ASN A 67 13.38 21.75 -5.02
CA ASN A 67 11.93 21.61 -5.21
C ASN A 67 11.22 20.82 -4.10
N GLY A 68 11.87 20.53 -2.95
CA GLY A 68 11.23 19.86 -1.81
C GLY A 68 11.01 18.34 -1.94
N GLN A 69 11.66 17.68 -2.89
CA GLN A 69 11.36 16.29 -3.29
C GLN A 69 12.10 15.19 -2.49
N ILE A 70 12.88 15.53 -1.45
CA ILE A 70 13.52 14.49 -0.59
C ILE A 70 12.44 13.64 0.12
N ALA A 71 11.31 14.26 0.45
CA ALA A 71 10.09 13.60 0.89
C ALA A 71 9.69 12.48 -0.10
N ASN A 72 9.66 12.80 -1.41
CA ASN A 72 9.20 11.89 -2.47
C ASN A 72 9.97 10.57 -2.57
N LYS A 73 11.20 10.46 -2.05
CA LYS A 73 11.98 9.21 -2.12
C LYS A 73 11.61 8.22 -1.01
N ARG A 74 11.26 8.69 0.19
CA ARG A 74 10.83 7.81 1.30
C ARG A 74 9.37 7.38 1.13
N ILE A 75 8.57 8.28 0.56
CA ILE A 75 7.25 8.07 -0.06
C ILE A 75 7.23 6.84 -1.00
N GLN A 76 8.33 6.41 -1.61
CA GLN A 76 8.30 5.27 -2.52
C GLN A 76 8.51 3.94 -1.79
N LEU A 77 9.26 3.95 -0.69
CA LEU A 77 9.73 2.72 -0.08
C LEU A 77 8.65 2.02 0.74
N LEU A 78 7.86 2.75 1.54
CA LEU A 78 6.76 2.16 2.31
C LEU A 78 5.72 1.52 1.37
N LEU A 79 5.28 2.26 0.35
CA LEU A 79 4.32 1.76 -0.62
C LEU A 79 4.88 0.59 -1.43
N PHE A 80 6.13 0.69 -1.88
CA PHE A 80 6.77 -0.39 -2.63
C PHE A 80 6.91 -1.66 -1.79
N GLN A 81 7.32 -1.54 -0.52
CA GLN A 81 7.35 -2.69 0.40
C GLN A 81 5.94 -3.27 0.62
N ALA A 82 4.88 -2.44 0.64
CA ALA A 82 3.50 -2.89 0.75
C ALA A 82 3.02 -3.62 -0.51
N ILE A 83 3.43 -3.16 -1.70
CA ILE A 83 3.20 -3.85 -2.98
C ILE A 83 3.93 -5.20 -2.98
N MET A 84 5.19 -5.22 -2.54
CA MET A 84 5.97 -6.47 -2.42
C MET A 84 5.29 -7.46 -1.45
N LEU A 85 4.81 -6.97 -0.30
CA LEU A 85 4.04 -7.75 0.66
C LEU A 85 2.77 -8.36 0.04
N ALA A 86 2.03 -7.60 -0.75
CA ALA A 86 0.81 -8.10 -1.37
C ALA A 86 1.11 -9.15 -2.45
N GLY A 87 2.15 -8.94 -3.27
CA GLY A 87 2.54 -9.84 -4.36
C GLY A 87 3.23 -11.13 -3.91
N VAL A 88 4.02 -11.11 -2.82
CA VAL A 88 4.87 -12.25 -2.41
C VAL A 88 4.09 -13.54 -2.14
N ARG A 89 2.80 -13.43 -1.83
CA ARG A 89 1.89 -14.57 -1.58
C ARG A 89 1.75 -15.46 -2.82
N PHE A 90 1.91 -14.89 -4.01
CA PHE A 90 1.65 -15.55 -5.28
C PHE A 90 2.92 -16.02 -6.00
N VAL A 91 4.09 -15.71 -5.47
CA VAL A 91 5.37 -16.16 -6.06
C VAL A 91 5.63 -17.63 -5.77
N SER A 92 6.35 -18.29 -6.69
CA SER A 92 6.72 -19.70 -6.56
C SER A 92 7.57 -19.96 -5.31
N THR A 93 7.35 -21.10 -4.64
CA THR A 93 8.17 -21.48 -3.47
C THR A 93 9.63 -21.69 -3.85
N LYS A 94 9.93 -22.03 -5.12
CA LYS A 94 11.28 -22.14 -5.64
C LYS A 94 12.00 -20.79 -5.61
N ALA A 95 11.43 -19.75 -6.22
CA ALA A 95 12.03 -18.42 -6.24
C ALA A 95 12.21 -17.83 -4.83
N LEU A 96 11.25 -18.09 -3.92
CA LEU A 96 11.40 -17.69 -2.51
C LEU A 96 12.60 -18.36 -1.83
N ARG A 97 12.81 -19.67 -2.06
CA ARG A 97 13.96 -20.40 -1.50
C ARG A 97 15.28 -19.93 -2.11
N GLU A 98 15.32 -19.69 -3.41
CA GLU A 98 16.50 -19.15 -4.11
C GLU A 98 16.88 -17.77 -3.58
N ALA A 99 15.90 -16.96 -3.16
CA ALA A 99 16.12 -15.68 -2.49
C ALA A 99 16.40 -15.78 -0.98
N GLY A 100 16.53 -16.99 -0.42
CA GLY A 100 16.89 -17.22 0.99
C GLY A 100 15.72 -17.27 1.97
N PHE A 101 14.46 -17.28 1.52
CA PHE A 101 13.31 -17.45 2.40
C PHE A 101 13.06 -18.93 2.72
N THR A 102 12.76 -19.22 3.98
CA THR A 102 12.49 -20.58 4.47
C THR A 102 11.13 -21.11 4.02
N SER A 103 10.10 -20.25 4.00
CA SER A 103 8.75 -20.55 3.53
C SER A 103 8.04 -19.29 3.04
N ARG A 104 6.88 -19.47 2.39
CA ARG A 104 6.02 -18.34 1.96
C ARG A 104 5.52 -17.55 3.15
N GLU A 105 5.09 -18.24 4.21
CA GLU A 105 4.65 -17.65 5.46
C GLU A 105 5.78 -16.82 6.10
N SER A 106 7.01 -17.32 6.08
CA SER A 106 8.18 -16.55 6.56
C SER A 106 8.42 -15.30 5.72
N ALA A 107 8.32 -15.41 4.38
CA ALA A 107 8.47 -14.26 3.50
C ALA A 107 7.40 -13.19 3.79
N ILE A 108 6.13 -13.57 3.82
CA ILE A 108 5.01 -12.67 4.15
C ILE A 108 5.26 -11.99 5.50
N ARG A 109 5.67 -12.72 6.54
CA ARG A 109 5.97 -12.14 7.85
C ARG A 109 7.10 -11.11 7.81
N ILE A 110 8.16 -11.38 7.05
CA ILE A 110 9.30 -10.45 6.88
C ILE A 110 8.84 -9.18 6.17
N PHE A 111 8.20 -9.29 5.00
CA PHE A 111 7.68 -8.13 4.28
C PHE A 111 6.69 -7.33 5.13
N PHE A 112 5.81 -8.01 5.86
CA PHE A 112 4.85 -7.37 6.74
C PHE A 112 5.55 -6.56 7.85
N SER A 113 6.56 -7.15 8.48
CA SER A 113 7.36 -6.48 9.49
C SER A 113 8.06 -5.23 8.95
N ARG A 114 8.62 -5.30 7.73
CA ARG A 114 9.27 -4.15 7.08
C ARG A 114 8.29 -3.00 6.86
N VAL A 115 7.13 -3.27 6.26
CA VAL A 115 6.09 -2.25 6.04
C VAL A 115 5.63 -1.63 7.35
N LYS A 116 5.38 -2.45 8.38
CA LYS A 116 4.97 -1.98 9.70
C LYS A 116 6.00 -1.05 10.34
N ILE A 117 7.29 -1.42 10.26
CA ILE A 117 8.37 -0.58 10.80
C ILE A 117 8.44 0.73 10.03
N LEU A 118 8.44 0.69 8.69
CA LEU A 118 8.46 1.90 7.87
C LEU A 118 7.27 2.83 8.16
N TYR A 119 6.08 2.27 8.37
CA TYR A 119 4.89 3.03 8.76
C TYR A 119 5.07 3.70 10.13
N ASN A 120 5.57 2.97 11.14
CA ASN A 120 5.72 3.49 12.51
C ASN A 120 6.74 4.64 12.62
N PHE A 121 7.73 4.67 11.74
CA PHE A 121 8.75 5.73 11.71
C PHE A 121 8.32 6.94 10.86
N ASP A 122 7.04 7.01 10.48
CA ASP A 122 6.47 8.08 9.64
C ASP A 122 7.36 8.36 8.41
N SER A 123 7.87 7.27 7.82
CA SER A 123 8.84 7.37 6.73
C SER A 123 8.23 7.99 5.47
N TYR A 124 6.90 8.05 5.36
CA TYR A 124 6.16 8.50 4.19
C TYR A 124 5.51 9.87 4.47
N THR A 125 5.69 10.88 3.60
CA THR A 125 5.02 12.18 3.73
C THR A 125 3.73 12.41 2.91
N ASP A 126 3.51 11.78 1.75
CA ASP A 126 2.20 11.78 1.06
C ASP A 126 1.19 10.81 1.70
N ARG A 127 0.02 11.35 2.02
CA ARG A 127 -1.01 10.65 2.79
C ARG A 127 -1.71 9.56 1.99
N LEU A 128 -1.81 9.73 0.66
CA LEU A 128 -2.54 8.77 -0.16
C LEU A 128 -1.89 7.41 -0.10
N SER A 129 -0.58 7.35 -0.22
CA SER A 129 0.09 6.06 -0.21
C SER A 129 0.34 5.49 1.17
N VAL A 130 0.29 6.28 2.23
CA VAL A 130 0.10 5.74 3.58
C VAL A 130 -1.21 4.95 3.63
N ILE A 131 -2.30 5.52 3.10
CA ILE A 131 -3.60 4.83 3.01
C ILE A 131 -3.49 3.58 2.12
N GLN A 132 -2.90 3.67 0.93
CA GLN A 132 -2.69 2.51 0.03
C GLN A 132 -1.89 1.41 0.72
N SER A 133 -0.83 1.76 1.45
CA SER A 133 0.01 0.80 2.18
C SER A 133 -0.79 0.10 3.28
N LEU A 134 -1.59 0.84 4.05
CA LEU A 134 -2.45 0.29 5.10
C LEU A 134 -3.55 -0.63 4.52
N LEU A 135 -4.09 -0.29 3.35
CA LEU A 135 -5.05 -1.14 2.63
C LEU A 135 -4.38 -2.44 2.15
N LEU A 136 -3.16 -2.38 1.62
CA LEU A 136 -2.40 -3.57 1.23
C LEU A 136 -2.00 -4.43 2.45
N MET A 137 -1.65 -3.82 3.58
CA MET A 137 -1.44 -4.53 4.85
C MET A 137 -2.72 -5.22 5.35
N THR A 138 -3.88 -4.57 5.18
CA THR A 138 -5.19 -5.14 5.50
C THR A 138 -5.43 -6.41 4.67
N LEU A 139 -5.20 -6.32 3.36
CA LEU A 139 -5.34 -7.44 2.42
C LEU A 139 -4.39 -8.61 2.78
N ALA A 140 -3.14 -8.30 3.15
CA ALA A 140 -2.14 -9.29 3.54
C ALA A 140 -2.50 -10.04 4.83
N ASN A 141 -3.29 -9.42 5.72
CA ASN A 141 -3.74 -9.97 7.00
C ASN A 141 -5.15 -10.61 6.95
N LEU A 142 -5.73 -10.80 5.75
CA LEU A 142 -6.94 -11.61 5.59
C LEU A 142 -6.64 -13.11 5.79
N PRO A 143 -7.63 -13.91 6.23
CA PRO A 143 -7.44 -15.33 6.44
C PRO A 143 -6.86 -16.03 5.20
N PRO A 144 -5.98 -17.04 5.36
CA PRO A 144 -5.55 -17.67 6.62
C PRO A 144 -4.36 -16.97 7.32
N TYR A 145 -3.92 -15.80 6.85
CA TYR A 145 -2.71 -15.15 7.34
C TYR A 145 -3.10 -14.02 8.29
N HIS A 146 -2.83 -14.16 9.59
CA HIS A 146 -3.21 -13.16 10.59
C HIS A 146 -2.04 -12.83 11.52
N ASP A 147 -1.78 -11.54 11.70
CA ASP A 147 -1.01 -11.04 12.84
C ASP A 147 -1.88 -10.95 14.11
N ASN A 148 -1.25 -10.63 15.24
CA ASN A 148 -1.95 -10.52 16.53
C ASN A 148 -2.97 -9.35 16.58
N LYS A 149 -2.90 -8.38 15.67
CA LYS A 149 -3.80 -7.20 15.63
C LYS A 149 -4.99 -7.42 14.68
N GLY A 150 -4.87 -8.32 13.72
CA GLY A 150 -5.87 -8.63 12.70
C GLY A 150 -6.00 -7.56 11.60
N ALA A 151 -6.59 -7.94 10.47
CA ALA A 151 -6.84 -7.05 9.32
C ALA A 151 -7.64 -5.79 9.71
N SER A 152 -8.60 -5.92 10.62
CA SER A 152 -9.44 -4.81 11.10
C SER A 152 -8.65 -3.63 11.64
N HIS A 153 -7.52 -3.85 12.32
CA HIS A 153 -6.72 -2.76 12.86
C HIS A 153 -6.16 -1.85 11.76
N TRP A 154 -5.61 -2.46 10.71
CA TRP A 154 -5.02 -1.74 9.58
C TRP A 154 -6.08 -1.03 8.75
N LEU A 155 -7.26 -1.64 8.64
CA LEU A 155 -8.42 -1.02 8.02
C LEU A 155 -8.90 0.21 8.80
N ASP A 156 -9.00 0.14 10.14
CA ASP A 156 -9.42 1.27 10.98
C ASP A 156 -8.52 2.49 10.75
N LEU A 157 -7.21 2.27 10.63
CA LEU A 157 -6.24 3.32 10.32
C LEU A 157 -6.43 3.87 8.91
N ALA A 158 -6.57 2.99 7.89
CA ALA A 158 -6.79 3.41 6.51
C ALA A 158 -8.06 4.26 6.35
N ILE A 159 -9.15 3.87 7.01
CA ILE A 159 -10.43 4.61 7.01
C ILE A 159 -10.25 5.97 7.69
N SER A 160 -9.61 6.01 8.86
CA SER A 160 -9.35 7.27 9.57
C SER A 160 -8.55 8.26 8.72
N PHE A 161 -7.47 7.80 8.07
CA PHE A 161 -6.69 8.66 7.17
C PHE A 161 -7.44 9.05 5.90
N SER A 162 -8.30 8.17 5.38
CA SER A 162 -9.19 8.50 4.24
C SER A 162 -10.16 9.63 4.58
N TYR A 163 -10.73 9.62 5.79
CA TYR A 163 -11.54 10.74 6.30
C TYR A 163 -10.71 12.02 6.46
N GLN A 164 -9.51 11.94 7.04
CA GLN A 164 -8.65 13.11 7.21
C GLN A 164 -8.19 13.73 5.88
N MET A 165 -7.98 12.91 4.84
CA MET A 165 -7.64 13.36 3.50
C MET A 165 -8.86 13.82 2.69
N GLY A 166 -10.07 13.55 3.17
CA GLY A 166 -11.32 13.93 2.50
C GLY A 166 -11.66 13.06 1.29
N LEU A 167 -11.19 11.82 1.24
CA LEU A 167 -11.44 10.90 0.10
C LEU A 167 -12.91 10.53 -0.06
N TYR A 168 -13.69 10.66 1.02
CA TYR A 168 -15.12 10.42 1.07
C TYR A 168 -15.97 11.55 0.48
N ARG A 169 -15.34 12.66 0.07
CA ARG A 169 -16.01 13.84 -0.47
C ARG A 169 -15.78 14.01 -1.97
N LYS A 170 -16.80 14.40 -2.72
CA LYS A 170 -16.68 14.84 -4.11
C LYS A 170 -15.84 16.12 -4.16
N LYS A 171 -14.75 16.07 -4.92
CA LYS A 171 -13.88 17.24 -5.12
C LYS A 171 -14.46 18.12 -6.23
N ALA A 172 -14.82 19.36 -5.88
CA ALA A 172 -15.35 20.33 -6.86
C ALA A 172 -14.34 20.68 -7.97
N HIS A 173 -13.04 20.72 -7.61
CA HIS A 173 -11.94 21.01 -8.52
C HIS A 173 -10.82 20.00 -8.30
N PRO A 174 -10.89 18.81 -8.91
CA PRO A 174 -9.83 17.82 -8.80
C PRO A 174 -8.53 18.36 -9.41
N ARG A 175 -7.39 18.11 -8.78
CA ARG A 175 -6.07 18.59 -9.26
C ARG A 175 -5.71 18.01 -10.63
N ASN A 176 -6.03 16.73 -10.83
CA ASN A 176 -5.88 15.98 -12.07
C ASN A 176 -6.95 14.87 -12.07
N ARG A 177 -7.51 14.55 -13.25
CA ARG A 177 -8.44 13.42 -13.45
C ARG A 177 -7.84 12.10 -12.99
N HIS A 178 -6.58 11.84 -13.33
CA HIS A 178 -5.87 10.61 -12.97
C HIS A 178 -5.76 10.41 -11.46
N GLN A 179 -5.27 11.44 -10.77
CA GLN A 179 -5.16 11.44 -9.31
C GLN A 179 -6.53 11.22 -8.62
N ASN A 180 -7.58 11.86 -9.16
CA ASN A 180 -8.93 11.71 -8.64
C ASN A 180 -9.46 10.28 -8.83
N ALA A 181 -9.19 9.65 -9.97
CA ALA A 181 -9.53 8.25 -10.21
C ALA A 181 -8.89 7.34 -9.15
N VAL A 182 -7.59 7.46 -8.92
CA VAL A 182 -6.86 6.67 -7.89
C VAL A 182 -7.45 6.89 -6.49
N GLU A 183 -7.71 8.14 -6.12
CA GLU A 183 -8.31 8.49 -4.83
C GLU A 183 -9.71 7.87 -4.64
N ARG A 184 -10.53 7.87 -5.70
CA ARG A 184 -11.84 7.19 -5.71
C ARG A 184 -11.68 5.68 -5.59
N ARG A 185 -10.74 5.07 -6.33
CA ARG A 185 -10.44 3.63 -6.23
C ARG A 185 -10.04 3.25 -4.79
N VAL A 186 -9.18 4.05 -4.16
CA VAL A 186 -8.73 3.88 -2.77
C VAL A 186 -9.91 3.98 -1.79
N TRP A 187 -10.76 4.99 -1.93
CA TRP A 187 -11.95 5.16 -1.09
C TRP A 187 -12.90 3.96 -1.19
N TRP A 188 -13.28 3.59 -2.41
CA TRP A 188 -14.20 2.49 -2.64
C TRP A 188 -13.62 1.15 -2.20
N MET A 189 -12.30 0.97 -2.27
CA MET A 189 -11.66 -0.22 -1.72
C MET A 189 -11.73 -0.29 -0.19
N ALA A 190 -11.52 0.83 0.51
CA ALA A 190 -11.71 0.89 1.96
C ALA A 190 -13.15 0.53 2.35
N VAL A 191 -14.11 1.02 1.57
CA VAL A 191 -15.54 0.73 1.73
C VAL A 191 -15.87 -0.76 1.51
N VAL A 192 -15.32 -1.40 0.46
CA VAL A 192 -15.49 -2.84 0.20
C VAL A 192 -14.88 -3.68 1.32
N LEU A 193 -13.69 -3.29 1.80
CA LEU A 193 -13.02 -4.00 2.91
C LEU A 193 -13.79 -3.85 4.23
N ASP A 194 -14.37 -2.68 4.55
CA ASP A 194 -15.19 -2.50 5.76
C ASP A 194 -16.41 -3.42 5.78
N ARG A 195 -17.02 -3.63 4.61
CA ARG A 195 -18.16 -4.54 4.46
C ARG A 195 -17.74 -6.01 4.50
N THR A 196 -16.62 -6.35 3.88
CA THR A 196 -16.08 -7.72 3.85
C THR A 196 -15.57 -8.16 5.23
N LEU A 197 -14.96 -7.24 5.99
CA LEU A 197 -14.38 -7.53 7.30
C LEU A 197 -15.35 -7.35 8.47
N SER A 198 -16.54 -6.77 8.26
CA SER A 198 -17.57 -6.72 9.30
C SER A 198 -18.31 -8.07 9.35
N PRO A 199 -18.16 -8.87 10.43
CA PRO A 199 -18.84 -10.15 10.52
C PRO A 199 -20.36 -9.99 10.74
N SER A 200 -21.10 -11.04 10.37
CA SER A 200 -22.56 -11.19 10.39
C SER A 200 -23.27 -10.57 11.61
N PRO A 201 -24.50 -10.03 11.45
CA PRO A 201 -25.34 -9.48 12.53
C PRO A 201 -25.64 -10.43 13.71
N ASP A 202 -25.29 -11.72 13.63
CA ASP A 202 -25.64 -12.74 14.64
C ASP A 202 -24.67 -12.85 15.83
N THR A 203 -23.57 -12.11 15.79
CA THR A 203 -22.73 -11.89 16.98
C THR A 203 -23.25 -10.66 17.73
N LEU A 204 -23.64 -10.83 19.01
CA LEU A 204 -24.17 -9.79 19.94
C LEU A 204 -23.29 -8.53 20.12
N LEU A 205 -22.18 -8.43 19.39
CA LEU A 205 -21.31 -7.28 19.25
C LEU A 205 -21.33 -6.84 17.77
N SER A 206 -22.51 -6.49 17.25
CA SER A 206 -22.67 -5.94 15.90
C SER A 206 -21.79 -4.70 15.75
N ARG A 207 -20.62 -4.85 15.11
CA ARG A 207 -19.85 -3.69 14.63
C ARG A 207 -20.68 -3.09 13.51
N SER A 208 -21.42 -2.04 13.83
CA SER A 208 -21.95 -1.13 12.81
C SER A 208 -20.83 -0.81 11.84
N TRP A 209 -21.10 -0.81 10.53
CA TRP A 209 -20.13 -0.41 9.52
C TRP A 209 -19.49 0.91 9.93
N ARG A 210 -18.16 0.99 9.78
CA ARG A 210 -17.38 2.17 10.16
C ARG A 210 -17.61 3.30 9.18
N ILE A 211 -17.81 2.95 7.91
CA ILE A 211 -18.19 3.89 6.88
C ILE A 211 -19.70 3.81 6.71
N LYS A 212 -20.39 4.89 7.08
CA LYS A 212 -21.82 4.99 6.83
C LYS A 212 -22.04 5.50 5.41
N HIS A 213 -23.13 5.05 4.80
CA HIS A 213 -23.50 5.51 3.46
C HIS A 213 -23.79 7.02 3.43
N GLU A 214 -24.35 7.57 4.50
CA GLU A 214 -24.66 9.00 4.63
C GLU A 214 -23.42 9.90 4.66
N ASP A 215 -22.25 9.34 5.00
CA ASP A 215 -21.03 10.12 5.13
C ASP A 215 -20.40 10.43 3.76
N SER A 216 -20.74 9.72 2.69
CA SER A 216 -20.06 9.81 1.39
C SER A 216 -20.95 10.33 0.27
N ASP A 217 -20.42 11.30 -0.50
CA ASP A 217 -21.02 11.82 -1.75
C ASP A 217 -20.15 11.48 -2.98
N VAL A 218 -19.21 10.53 -2.84
CA VAL A 218 -18.38 10.05 -3.96
C VAL A 218 -19.21 9.17 -4.87
N GLU A 219 -19.17 9.46 -6.16
CA GLU A 219 -19.85 8.66 -7.18
C GLU A 219 -19.24 7.25 -7.28
N MET A 220 -20.08 6.25 -7.59
CA MET A 220 -19.64 4.89 -7.89
C MET A 220 -18.57 4.88 -8.98
N LEU A 221 -17.57 3.99 -8.84
CA LEU A 221 -16.51 3.85 -9.84
C LEU A 221 -17.10 3.55 -11.22
N SER A 222 -16.47 4.14 -12.24
CA SER A 222 -16.73 3.94 -13.66
C SER A 222 -15.51 3.30 -14.31
N LEU A 223 -15.63 2.82 -15.56
CA LEU A 223 -14.49 2.25 -16.29
C LEU A 223 -13.36 3.27 -16.50
N GLU A 224 -13.68 4.57 -16.57
CA GLU A 224 -12.69 5.64 -16.70
C GLU A 224 -11.81 5.80 -15.46
N ASP A 225 -12.24 5.22 -14.33
CA ASP A 225 -11.45 5.23 -13.10
C ASP A 225 -10.39 4.13 -13.11
N PHE A 226 -10.20 3.35 -14.17
CA PHE A 226 -9.24 2.26 -14.24
C PHE A 226 -8.30 2.45 -15.43
N ASP A 227 -7.05 2.02 -15.25
CA ASP A 227 -6.04 2.03 -16.29
C ASP A 227 -6.27 0.80 -17.19
N LEU A 228 -7.33 0.86 -18.01
CA LEU A 228 -7.67 -0.17 -18.99
C LEU A 228 -6.85 0.10 -20.25
N ASP A 229 -5.93 -0.80 -20.58
CA ASP A 229 -5.32 -0.83 -21.90
C ASP A 229 -6.43 -1.16 -22.94
N ASP A 230 -6.51 -0.37 -24.02
CA ASP A 230 -7.25 -0.76 -25.23
C ASP A 230 -6.58 -1.94 -25.95
#